data_AF-A0A1T5BLC9-F1
#
_entry.id   AF-A0A1T5BLC9-F1
#
_cell.length_a   1.000
_cell.length_b   1.000
_cell.length_c   1.000
_cell.angle_alpha   90.00
_cell.angle_beta   90.00
_cell.angle_gamma   90.00
#
_symmetry.space_group_name_H-M   'P 1'
#
loop_
_entity.id
_entity.type
_entity.pdbx_description
1 polymer ?
#
loop_
_entity_poly.entity_id
_entity_poly.type
_entity_poly.pdbx_seq_one_letter_code
_entity_poly.pdbx_strand_id
1 'polypeptide(L)'
;MDANQKTLPVWILIVSGFFALMEIFAAFALCLSPESITEKVDLGASGVLYLIYMWAARQFALGVILAYSTYKKSVPMLTISYIFLLVMFIGDAIIGTLEKENSMIIASVLMCVISSGMLYVLDKGGRRSEVGSRK
;
A
#
# COMPACT_ATOMS: atom_id res chain seq x y z
N MET A 1 7.50 -31.04 -13.62
CA MET A 1 7.49 -29.64 -13.11
C MET A 1 6.52 -28.91 -14.02
N ASP A 2 5.25 -29.17 -13.80
CA ASP A 2 4.24 -29.09 -14.85
C ASP A 2 3.55 -27.73 -14.92
N ALA A 3 3.63 -27.17 -16.13
CA ALA A 3 2.62 -26.45 -16.90
C ALA A 3 1.51 -25.66 -16.16
N ASN A 4 1.38 -24.39 -16.56
CA ASN A 4 0.25 -23.47 -16.36
C ASN A 4 0.26 -22.54 -15.13
N GLN A 5 1.42 -21.97 -14.78
CA GLN A 5 1.41 -20.78 -13.93
C GLN A 5 0.93 -19.57 -14.74
N LYS A 6 -0.31 -19.13 -14.48
CA LYS A 6 -0.85 -17.83 -14.89
C LYS A 6 0.15 -16.73 -14.50
N THR A 7 0.99 -16.32 -15.45
CA THR A 7 2.01 -15.31 -15.21
C THR A 7 1.32 -13.96 -15.05
N LEU A 8 1.41 -13.39 -13.85
CA LEU A 8 1.00 -12.01 -13.62
C LEU A 8 1.70 -11.09 -14.64
N PRO A 9 0.98 -10.14 -15.25
CA PRO A 9 1.60 -9.17 -16.14
C PRO A 9 2.76 -8.46 -15.44
N VAL A 10 3.89 -8.35 -16.14
CA VAL A 10 5.12 -7.75 -15.60
C VAL A 10 4.88 -6.32 -15.10
N TRP A 11 3.99 -5.56 -15.74
CA TRP A 11 3.65 -4.19 -15.33
C TRP A 11 2.99 -4.14 -13.93
N ILE A 12 2.15 -5.12 -13.56
CA ILE A 12 1.54 -5.18 -12.21
C ILE A 12 2.62 -5.40 -11.16
N LEU A 13 3.59 -6.26 -11.47
CA LEU A 13 4.72 -6.53 -10.57
C LEU A 13 5.62 -5.31 -10.41
N ILE A 14 5.87 -4.55 -11.49
CA ILE A 14 6.65 -3.31 -11.44
C ILE A 14 5.94 -2.28 -10.56
N VAL A 15 4.64 -2.06 -10.78
CA VAL A 15 3.84 -1.11 -9.99
C VAL A 15 3.78 -1.52 -8.52
N SER A 16 3.54 -2.80 -8.24
CA SER A 16 3.50 -3.34 -6.87
C SER A 16 4.86 -3.22 -6.17
N GLY A 17 5.95 -3.49 -6.88
CA GLY A 17 7.31 -3.33 -6.36
C GLY A 17 7.67 -1.87 -6.08
N PHE A 18 7.22 -0.93 -6.92
CA PHE A 18 7.40 0.50 -6.68
C PHE A 18 6.65 0.95 -5.41
N PHE A 19 5.39 0.52 -5.24
CA PHE A 19 4.64 0.79 -4.00
C PHE A 19 5.31 0.18 -2.78
N ALA A 20 5.81 -1.04 -2.87
CA ALA A 20 6.53 -1.68 -1.78
C ALA A 20 7.74 -0.85 -1.34
N LEU A 21 8.52 -0.34 -2.30
CA LEU A 21 9.67 0.52 -2.02
C LEU A 21 9.23 1.84 -1.40
N MET A 22 8.20 2.49 -1.94
CA MET A 22 7.68 3.75 -1.39
C MET A 22 7.28 3.62 0.08
N GLU A 23 6.53 2.57 0.45
CA GLU A 23 6.08 2.34 1.83
C GLU A 23 7.27 2.07 2.77
N ILE A 24 8.28 1.32 2.31
CA ILE A 24 9.51 1.08 3.08
C ILE A 24 10.27 2.40 3.27
N PHE A 25 10.44 3.20 2.22
CA PHE A 25 11.09 4.50 2.33
C PHE A 25 10.32 5.46 3.25
N ALA A 26 8.99 5.47 3.18
CA ALA A 26 8.15 6.27 4.07
C ALA A 26 8.34 5.86 5.54
N ALA A 27 8.42 4.55 5.83
CA ALA A 27 8.73 4.06 7.18
C ALA A 27 10.10 4.53 7.68
N PHE A 28 11.14 4.45 6.82
CA PHE A 28 12.47 4.94 7.18
C PHE A 28 12.49 6.46 7.39
N ALA A 29 11.80 7.23 6.54
CA ALA A 29 11.71 8.68 6.68
C ALA A 29 11.04 9.08 8.01
N LEU A 30 9.95 8.41 8.40
CA LEU A 30 9.28 8.64 9.68
C LEU A 30 10.18 8.30 10.89
N CYS A 31 11.02 7.27 10.78
CA CYS A 31 11.95 6.89 11.85
C CYS A 31 13.17 7.81 11.98
N LEU A 32 13.72 8.28 10.84
CA LEU A 32 14.97 9.06 10.80
C LEU A 32 14.74 10.57 10.86
N SER A 33 13.59 11.04 10.39
CA SER A 33 13.24 12.46 10.32
C SER A 33 11.74 12.66 10.52
N PRO A 34 11.22 12.39 11.73
CA PRO A 34 9.80 12.62 12.04
C PRO A 34 9.39 14.08 11.81
N GLU A 35 10.27 15.03 12.12
CA GLU A 35 10.08 16.48 11.98
C GLU A 35 9.75 16.93 10.55
N SER A 36 10.29 16.27 9.53
CA SER A 36 10.06 16.65 8.13
C SER A 36 8.69 16.22 7.60
N ILE A 37 7.97 15.38 8.35
CA ILE A 37 6.64 14.86 7.98
C ILE A 37 5.56 15.38 8.94
N THR A 38 5.90 15.71 10.19
CA THR A 38 4.99 16.25 11.20
C THR A 38 5.40 17.65 11.65
N GLU A 39 5.41 18.62 10.74
CA GLU A 39 5.70 20.04 11.05
C GLU A 39 4.75 20.65 12.10
N LYS A 40 3.56 20.06 12.29
CA LYS A 40 2.50 20.59 13.17
C LYS A 40 2.37 19.88 14.52
N VAL A 41 3.18 18.86 14.80
CA VAL A 41 3.02 18.06 16.02
C VAL A 41 4.17 18.34 16.98
N ASP A 42 3.83 18.75 18.20
CA ASP A 42 4.80 19.06 19.25
C ASP A 42 5.49 17.76 19.73
N LEU A 43 6.68 17.48 19.19
CA LEU A 43 7.43 16.26 19.46
C LEU A 43 7.93 16.15 20.91
N GLY A 44 7.85 17.23 21.69
CA GLY A 44 8.13 17.25 23.12
C GLY A 44 7.02 16.65 23.99
N ALA A 45 5.81 16.46 23.44
CA ALA A 45 4.69 15.87 24.16
C ALA A 45 4.86 14.34 24.27
N SER A 46 4.91 13.84 25.52
CA SER A 46 5.04 12.41 25.80
C SER A 46 3.92 11.61 25.12
N GLY A 47 4.27 10.78 24.13
CA GLY A 47 3.33 9.93 23.38
C GLY A 47 3.26 10.20 21.87
N VAL A 48 3.64 11.40 21.40
CA VAL A 48 3.63 11.72 19.96
C VAL A 48 4.66 10.88 19.20
N LEU A 49 5.88 10.78 19.73
CA LEU A 49 6.94 9.98 19.13
C LEU A 49 6.56 8.49 19.02
N TYR A 50 5.81 8.00 20.01
CA TYR A 50 5.28 6.62 20.00
C TYR A 50 4.28 6.41 18.87
N LEU A 51 3.36 7.35 18.63
CA LEU A 51 2.42 7.30 17.51
C LEU A 51 3.15 7.31 16.15
N ILE A 52 4.21 8.11 16.02
CA ILE A 52 5.02 8.17 14.80
C ILE A 52 5.71 6.82 14.55
N TYR A 53 6.29 6.19 15.58
CA TYR A 53 6.88 4.85 15.43
C TYR A 53 5.86 3.76 15.13
N MET A 54 4.65 3.82 15.70
CA MET A 54 3.56 2.89 15.34
C MET A 54 3.17 3.06 13.87
N TRP A 55 3.10 4.30 13.39
CA TRP A 55 2.79 4.60 12.01
C TRP A 55 3.91 4.14 11.06
N ALA A 56 5.17 4.38 11.41
CA ALA A 56 6.33 3.89 10.68
C ALA A 56 6.36 2.36 10.62
N ALA A 57 6.08 1.66 11.72
CA ALA A 57 6.00 0.21 11.76
C ALA A 57 4.88 -0.33 10.84
N ARG A 58 3.74 0.38 10.76
CA ARG A 58 2.64 0.06 9.82
C ARG A 58 3.08 0.17 8.36
N GLN A 59 3.69 1.31 7.99
CA GLN A 59 4.24 1.57 6.65
C GLN A 59 5.28 0.50 6.28
N PHE A 60 6.14 0.14 7.21
CA PHE A 60 7.14 -0.92 7.01
C PHE A 60 6.49 -2.28 6.78
N ALA A 61 5.53 -2.68 7.61
CA ALA A 61 4.84 -3.97 7.49
C ALA A 61 4.12 -4.11 6.14
N LEU A 62 3.44 -3.06 5.69
CA LEU A 62 2.76 -3.05 4.38
C LEU A 62 3.76 -3.13 3.23
N GLY A 63 4.84 -2.35 3.29
CA GLY A 63 5.91 -2.41 2.31
C GLY A 63 6.52 -3.81 2.18
N VAL A 64 6.76 -4.49 3.30
CA VAL A 64 7.27 -5.88 3.33
C VAL A 64 6.26 -6.87 2.76
N ILE A 65 4.97 -6.75 3.12
CA ILE A 65 3.90 -7.63 2.60
C ILE A 65 3.74 -7.43 1.07
N LEU A 66 3.77 -6.19 0.59
CA LEU A 66 3.75 -5.85 -0.85
C LEU A 66 4.99 -6.37 -1.58
N ALA A 67 6.19 -6.18 -1.01
CA ALA A 67 7.43 -6.70 -1.59
C ALA A 67 7.40 -8.23 -1.70
N TYR A 68 6.98 -8.91 -0.63
CA TYR A 68 6.93 -10.36 -0.58
C TYR A 68 5.85 -10.93 -1.51
N SER A 69 4.67 -10.31 -1.57
CA SER A 69 3.60 -10.72 -2.48
C SER A 69 4.00 -10.53 -3.95
N THR A 70 4.74 -9.46 -4.26
CA THR A 70 5.33 -9.21 -5.59
C THR A 70 6.39 -10.26 -5.92
N TYR A 71 7.28 -10.60 -4.98
CA TYR A 71 8.31 -11.62 -5.16
C TYR A 71 7.70 -13.02 -5.41
N LYS A 72 6.69 -13.40 -4.64
CA LYS A 72 5.98 -14.67 -4.81
C LYS A 72 5.07 -14.74 -6.04
N LYS A 73 4.84 -13.62 -6.74
CA LYS A 73 3.95 -13.53 -7.92
C LYS A 73 2.57 -14.16 -7.67
N SER A 74 2.05 -14.02 -6.45
CA SER A 74 0.80 -14.67 -6.03
C SER A 74 -0.35 -13.67 -6.11
N VAL A 75 -1.30 -13.92 -7.02
CA VAL A 75 -2.53 -13.12 -7.19
C VAL A 75 -3.30 -12.96 -5.88
N PRO A 76 -3.67 -14.02 -5.13
CA PRO A 76 -4.46 -13.85 -3.91
C PRO A 76 -3.70 -13.06 -2.84
N MET A 77 -2.37 -13.20 -2.78
CA MET A 77 -1.57 -12.45 -1.82
C MET A 77 -1.49 -10.97 -2.19
N LEU A 78 -1.32 -10.65 -3.48
CA LEU A 78 -1.32 -9.28 -3.98
C LEU A 78 -2.66 -8.59 -3.71
N THR A 79 -3.78 -9.29 -3.93
CA THR A 79 -5.13 -8.79 -3.65
C THR A 79 -5.29 -8.42 -2.18
N ILE A 80 -4.86 -9.29 -1.26
CA ILE A 80 -4.92 -9.01 0.18
C ILE A 80 -4.07 -7.78 0.51
N SER A 81 -2.85 -7.69 -0.01
CA SER A 81 -1.98 -6.53 0.20
C SER A 81 -2.62 -5.22 -0.26
N TYR A 82 -3.26 -5.21 -1.44
CA TYR A 82 -3.96 -4.03 -1.96
C TYR A 82 -5.22 -3.68 -1.16
N ILE A 83 -5.94 -4.66 -0.61
CA ILE A 83 -7.05 -4.39 0.32
C ILE A 83 -6.52 -3.69 1.58
N PHE A 84 -5.44 -4.20 2.17
CA PHE A 84 -4.81 -3.54 3.33
C PHE A 84 -4.35 -2.12 3.00
N LEU A 85 -3.73 -1.93 1.83
CA LEU A 85 -3.33 -0.61 1.34
C LEU A 85 -4.55 0.33 1.19
N LEU A 86 -5.66 -0.16 0.63
CA LEU A 86 -6.89 0.60 0.48
C LEU A 86 -7.48 1.04 1.82
N VAL A 87 -7.64 0.09 2.75
CA VAL A 87 -8.16 0.37 4.10
C VAL A 87 -7.29 1.39 4.82
N MET A 88 -5.97 1.31 4.65
CA MET A 88 -5.04 2.27 5.22
C MET A 88 -5.27 3.67 4.68
N PHE A 89 -5.32 3.85 3.36
CA PHE A 89 -5.52 5.17 2.76
C PHE A 89 -6.90 5.76 3.03
N ILE A 90 -7.93 4.92 3.24
CA ILE A 90 -9.22 5.39 3.75
C ILE A 90 -9.06 5.98 5.15
N GLY A 91 -8.33 5.30 6.03
CA GLY A 91 -8.01 5.81 7.37
C GLY A 91 -7.26 7.15 7.31
N ASP A 92 -6.24 7.24 6.45
CA ASP A 92 -5.45 8.46 6.27
C ASP A 92 -6.29 9.61 5.67
N ALA A 93 -7.27 9.31 4.80
CA ALA A 93 -8.23 10.30 4.29
C ALA A 93 -9.16 10.85 5.38
N ILE A 94 -9.62 9.99 6.30
CA ILE A 94 -10.43 10.40 7.45
C ILE A 94 -9.61 11.31 8.36
N ILE A 95 -8.39 10.91 8.72
CA ILE A 95 -7.49 11.71 9.56
C ILE A 95 -7.18 13.05 8.87
N GLY A 96 -6.84 13.04 7.58
CA GLY A 96 -6.56 14.26 6.83
C GLY A 96 -7.76 15.23 6.80
N THR A 97 -8.99 14.70 6.74
CA THR A 97 -10.21 15.52 6.79
C THR A 97 -10.44 16.13 8.18
N LEU A 98 -10.12 15.40 9.25
CA LEU A 98 -10.22 15.88 10.63
C LEU A 98 -9.16 16.97 10.92
N GLU A 99 -7.93 16.77 10.46
CA GLU A 99 -6.81 17.70 10.63
C GLU A 99 -6.82 18.87 9.61
N LYS A 100 -7.75 18.85 8.64
CA LYS A 100 -7.86 19.84 7.55
C LYS A 100 -6.58 20.01 6.73
N GLU A 101 -5.83 18.92 6.58
CA GLU A 101 -4.58 18.87 5.81
C GLU A 101 -4.87 18.49 4.35
N ASN A 102 -5.03 19.50 3.49
CA ASN A 102 -5.35 19.30 2.07
C ASN A 102 -4.34 18.37 1.36
N SER A 103 -3.05 18.43 1.72
CA SER A 103 -2.02 17.57 1.14
C SER A 103 -2.27 16.08 1.43
N MET A 104 -2.60 15.76 2.69
CA MET A 104 -2.89 14.39 3.14
C MET A 104 -4.19 13.86 2.52
N ILE A 105 -5.21 14.72 2.39
CA ILE A 105 -6.48 14.36 1.74
C ILE A 105 -6.26 14.03 0.26
N ILE A 106 -5.53 14.88 -0.48
CA ILE A 106 -5.29 14.68 -1.92
C ILE A 106 -4.48 13.40 -2.13
N ALA A 107 -3.41 13.18 -1.36
CA ALA A 107 -2.58 11.99 -1.46
C ALA A 107 -3.37 10.71 -1.15
N SER A 108 -4.13 10.69 -0.05
CA SER A 108 -4.91 9.53 0.35
C SER A 108 -6.03 9.18 -0.63
N VAL A 109 -6.75 10.16 -1.16
CA VAL A 109 -7.79 9.95 -2.19
C VAL A 109 -7.19 9.40 -3.48
N LEU A 110 -6.07 9.97 -3.95
CA LEU A 110 -5.38 9.48 -5.13
C LEU A 110 -4.95 8.02 -4.97
N MET A 111 -4.38 7.68 -3.80
CA MET A 111 -3.93 6.32 -3.50
C MET A 111 -5.10 5.33 -3.35
N CYS A 112 -6.26 5.78 -2.84
CA CYS A 112 -7.49 4.97 -2.84
C CYS A 112 -7.95 4.63 -4.26
N VAL A 113 -7.90 5.60 -5.19
CA VAL A 113 -8.25 5.38 -6.60
C VAL A 113 -7.29 4.38 -7.25
N ILE A 114 -5.98 4.54 -7.04
CA ILE A 114 -4.97 3.65 -7.60
C ILE A 114 -5.12 2.23 -7.03
N SER A 115 -5.29 2.09 -5.72
CA SER A 115 -5.46 0.78 -5.07
C SER A 115 -6.73 0.07 -5.56
N SER A 116 -7.84 0.79 -5.66
CA SER A 116 -9.10 0.26 -6.20
C SER A 116 -8.97 -0.16 -7.66
N GLY A 117 -8.25 0.62 -8.47
CA GLY A 117 -7.94 0.28 -9.86
C GLY A 117 -7.10 -1.01 -9.98
N MET A 118 -6.10 -1.17 -9.12
CA MET A 118 -5.27 -2.38 -9.08
C MET A 118 -6.08 -3.60 -8.64
N LEU A 119 -6.94 -3.47 -7.63
CA LEU A 119 -7.86 -4.53 -7.21
C LEU A 119 -8.80 -4.96 -8.34
N TYR A 120 -9.38 -3.99 -9.07
CA TYR A 120 -10.25 -4.28 -10.20
C TYR A 120 -9.52 -5.01 -11.33
N VAL A 121 -8.27 -4.62 -11.63
CA VAL A 121 -7.45 -5.29 -12.63
C VAL A 121 -7.10 -6.72 -12.19
N LEU A 122 -6.75 -6.93 -10.93
CA LEU A 122 -6.46 -8.26 -10.39
C LEU A 122 -7.69 -9.18 -10.41
N ASP A 123 -8.85 -8.67 -10.02
CA ASP A 123 -10.13 -9.42 -10.06
C ASP A 123 -10.53 -9.76 -11.51
N LYS A 124 -10.49 -8.77 -12.41
CA LYS A 124 -10.79 -8.98 -13.84
C LYS A 124 -9.78 -9.91 -14.51
N GLY A 125 -8.51 -9.82 -14.13
CA GLY A 125 -7.45 -10.73 -14.56
C GLY A 125 -7.70 -12.16 -14.08
N GLY A 126 -8.15 -12.33 -12.83
CA GLY A 126 -8.58 -13.60 -12.27
C GLY A 126 -9.74 -14.24 -13.05
N ARG A 127 -10.81 -13.46 -13.30
CA ARG A 127 -12.01 -13.93 -14.02
C ARG A 127 -11.75 -14.32 -15.48
N ARG A 128 -10.92 -13.56 -16.21
CA ARG A 128 -10.55 -13.91 -17.61
C ARG A 128 -9.86 -15.28 -17.71
N SER A 129 -9.14 -15.67 -16.67
CA SER A 129 -8.41 -16.94 -16.65
C SER A 129 -9.25 -18.14 -16.19
N GLU A 130 -10.48 -17.96 -15.72
CA GLU A 130 -11.43 -19.08 -15.50
C GLU A 130 -12.25 -19.40 -16.75
N VAL A 131 -12.61 -18.38 -17.54
CA VAL A 131 -13.38 -18.55 -18.78
C VAL A 131 -12.58 -19.26 -19.88
N GLY A 132 -11.25 -19.08 -19.92
CA GLY A 132 -10.36 -19.76 -20.86
C GLY A 132 -10.09 -21.25 -20.54
N SER A 133 -10.40 -21.71 -19.32
CA SER A 133 -10.18 -23.11 -18.91
C SER A 133 -11.43 -24.00 -19.10
N ARG A 134 -12.56 -23.41 -19.53
CA ARG A 134 -13.81 -24.12 -19.84
C ARG A 134 -14.07 -24.28 -21.35
N LYS A 135 -13.06 -24.02 -22.18
CA LYS A 135 -13.12 -24.28 -23.62
C LYS A 135 -12.16 -25.39 -24.00
#